data_AF-A0A4Q9JTP6-F1
#
_entry.id   AF-A0A4Q9JTP6-F1
#
_cell.length_a   1.000
_cell.length_b   1.000
_cell.length_c   1.000
_cell.angle_alpha   90.00
_cell.angle_beta   90.00
_cell.angle_gamma   90.00
#
_symmetry.space_group_name_H-M   'P 1'
#
loop_
_entity.id
_entity.type
_entity.pdbx_description
1 polymer ?
#
loop_
_entity_poly.entity_id
_entity_poly.type
_entity_poly.pdbx_seq_one_letter_code
_entity_poly.pdbx_strand_id
1 'polypeptide(L)' 'MKAYHIIYNSINTFNFLHKIILAFFFLIFLSACGYKDNPSYISYDQNKSVKSIKKYENLNRW' A
#
# COMPACT_ATOMS: atom_id res chain seq x y z
N MET A 1 -21.74 14.64 -38.59
CA MET A 1 -20.60 13.70 -38.49
C MET A 1 -19.52 14.10 -37.49
N LYS A 2 -19.18 15.40 -37.33
CA LYS A 2 -18.12 15.86 -36.40
C LYS A 2 -18.42 15.68 -34.89
N ALA A 3 -19.68 15.89 -34.48
CA ALA A 3 -20.07 15.76 -33.06
C ALA A 3 -19.91 14.34 -32.51
N TYR A 4 -20.28 13.32 -33.30
CA TYR A 4 -20.11 11.92 -32.93
C TYR A 4 -18.63 11.56 -32.72
N HIS A 5 -17.75 12.05 -33.60
CA HIS A 5 -16.31 11.84 -33.49
C HIS A 5 -15.72 12.48 -32.21
N ILE A 6 -16.18 13.69 -31.86
CA ILE A 6 -15.77 14.37 -30.62
C ILE A 6 -16.22 13.56 -29.40
N ILE A 7 -17.48 13.12 -29.36
CA ILE A 7 -18.03 12.32 -28.25
C ILE A 7 -17.27 11.00 -28.11
N TYR A 8 -17.03 10.30 -29.22
CA TYR A 8 -16.28 9.04 -29.22
C TYR A 8 -14.85 9.22 -28.68
N ASN A 9 -14.16 10.27 -29.12
CA ASN A 9 -12.80 10.56 -28.68
C ASN A 9 -12.76 10.94 -27.18
N SER A 10 -13.76 11.69 -26.70
CA SER A 10 -13.90 12.05 -25.29
C SER A 10 -14.13 10.82 -24.41
N ILE A 11 -15.00 9.89 -24.84
CA ILE A 11 -15.24 8.62 -24.13
C ILE A 11 -13.97 7.76 -24.09
N ASN A 12 -13.24 7.68 -25.20
CA ASN A 12 -12.00 6.89 -25.25
C ASN A 12 -10.91 7.48 -24.34
N THR A 13 -10.77 8.81 -24.33
CA THR A 13 -9.85 9.52 -23.43
C THR A 13 -10.21 9.30 -21.96
N PHE A 14 -11.51 9.40 -21.62
CA PHE A 14 -11.98 9.13 -20.26
C PHE A 14 -11.68 7.69 -19.81
N ASN A 15 -11.94 6.71 -20.66
CA ASN A 15 -11.66 5.30 -20.38
C ASN A 15 -10.15 5.05 -20.20
N PHE A 16 -9.30 5.72 -20.98
CA PHE A 16 -7.85 5.62 -20.84
C PHE A 16 -7.36 6.20 -19.50
N LEU A 17 -7.83 7.39 -19.12
CA LEU A 17 -7.49 8.02 -17.85
C LEU A 17 -7.97 7.18 -16.66
N HIS A 18 -9.18 6.61 -16.74
CA HIS A 18 -9.72 5.75 -15.70
C HIS A 18 -8.85 4.51 -15.47
N LYS A 19 -8.36 3.86 -16.54
CA LYS A 19 -7.44 2.72 -16.43
C LYS A 19 -6.10 3.10 -15.79
N ILE A 20 -5.56 4.28 -16.10
CA ILE A 20 -4.32 4.78 -15.49
C ILE A 20 -4.51 4.99 -13.98
N ILE A 21 -5.61 5.61 -13.57
CA ILE A 21 -5.91 5.86 -12.15
C ILE A 21 -6.01 4.55 -11.38
N LEU A 22 -6.73 3.56 -11.93
CA LEU A 22 -6.82 2.22 -11.35
C LEU A 22 -5.45 1.55 -11.23
N ALA A 23 -4.64 1.59 -12.29
CA ALA A 23 -3.29 1.04 -12.27
C ALA A 23 -2.42 1.70 -11.19
N PHE A 24 -2.54 3.02 -10.99
CA PHE A 24 -1.83 3.75 -9.94
C PHE A 24 -2.26 3.31 -8.54
N PHE A 25 -3.56 3.13 -8.30
CA PHE A 25 -4.05 2.60 -7.03
C PHE A 25 -3.57 1.17 -6.76
N PHE A 26 -3.56 0.31 -7.78
CA PHE A 26 -2.99 -1.04 -7.64
C PHE A 26 -1.50 -1.00 -7.35
N LEU A 27 -0.75 -0.09 -7.98
CA LEU A 27 0.68 0.07 -7.73
C LEU A 27 0.96 0.54 -6.30
N ILE A 28 0.17 1.50 -5.78
CA ILE A 28 0.24 1.91 -4.38
C ILE A 28 -0.09 0.72 -3.47
N PHE A 29 -1.17 0.00 -3.74
CA PHE A 29 -1.58 -1.15 -2.94
C PHE A 29 -0.50 -2.23 -2.93
N LEU A 30 0.09 -2.57 -4.07
CA LEU A 30 1.19 -3.53 -4.18
C LEU A 30 2.45 -3.04 -3.45
N SER A 31 2.76 -1.75 -3.51
CA SER A 31 3.89 -1.17 -2.79
C SER A 31 3.70 -1.19 -1.26
N ALA A 32 2.46 -1.03 -0.79
CA ALA A 32 2.11 -1.12 0.62
C ALA A 32 1.94 -2.57 1.09
N CYS A 33 1.47 -3.47 0.22
CA CYS A 33 1.26 -4.89 0.48
C CYS A 33 2.61 -5.62 0.47
N GLY A 34 3.35 -5.46 1.56
CA GLY A 34 4.73 -5.94 1.69
C GLY A 34 5.55 -5.03 2.60
N TYR A 35 5.16 -3.76 2.71
CA TYR A 35 5.63 -2.87 3.74
C TYR A 35 4.90 -3.15 5.06
N LYS A 36 5.26 -4.27 5.69
CA LYS A 36 4.97 -4.49 7.10
C LYS A 36 6.18 -4.01 7.88
N ASP A 37 6.12 -2.77 8.38
CA ASP A 37 7.14 -2.31 9.33
C ASP A 37 7.18 -3.30 10.50
N ASN A 38 8.39 -3.64 10.94
CA ASN A 38 8.56 -4.66 11.96
C ASN A 38 7.96 -4.11 13.26
N PRO A 39 6.88 -4.72 13.80
CA PRO A 39 6.28 -4.19 15.01
C PRO A 39 7.31 -4.20 16.14
N SER A 40 7.65 -3.01 16.64
CA SER A 40 8.55 -2.85 17.78
C SER A 40 7.74 -3.05 19.06
N TYR A 41 7.85 -4.23 19.65
CA TYR A 41 7.22 -4.50 20.94
C TYR A 41 8.15 -4.06 22.07
N ILE A 42 7.62 -3.22 22.96
CA ILE A 42 8.28 -2.85 24.21
C ILE A 42 8.15 -4.05 25.15
N SER A 43 9.25 -4.74 25.45
CA SER A 43 9.25 -5.75 26.51
C SER A 43 9.52 -5.11 27.86
N TYR A 44 8.57 -5.27 28.80
CA TYR A 44 8.70 -4.79 30.18
C TYR A 44 9.32 -5.88 31.06
N ASP A 45 10.17 -5.49 31.99
CA ASP A 45 10.68 -6.37 33.05
C ASP A 45 9.63 -6.56 34.17
N GLN A 46 9.85 -7.51 35.08
CA GLN A 46 8.97 -7.77 36.23
C GLN A 46 8.75 -6.53 37.12
N ASN A 47 9.68 -5.57 37.06
CA ASN A 47 9.63 -4.29 37.78
C ASN A 47 8.99 -3.14 36.97
N LYS A 48 8.30 -3.44 35.86
CA LYS A 48 7.70 -2.45 34.92
C LYS A 48 8.70 -1.49 34.26
N SER A 49 10.00 -1.73 34.37
CA SER A 49 11.03 -0.99 33.62
C SER A 49 11.14 -1.53 32.19
N VAL A 50 11.43 -0.65 31.21
CA VAL A 50 11.63 -1.04 29.81
C VAL A 50 12.98 -1.75 29.68
N LYS A 51 12.97 -3.06 29.38
CA LYS A 51 14.18 -3.90 29.40
C LYS A 51 14.94 -3.88 28.06
N SER A 52 14.22 -3.78 26.94
CA SER A 52 14.81 -3.70 25.59
C SER A 52 13.73 -3.50 24.52
N ILE A 53 14.03 -2.75 23.46
CA ILE A 53 13.24 -2.73 22.22
C ILE A 53 13.81 -3.81 21.31
N LYS A 54 13.16 -4.98 21.21
CA LYS A 54 13.62 -6.05 20.33
C LYS A 54 12.95 -5.93 18.97
N LYS A 55 13.75 -5.82 17.90
CA LYS A 55 13.25 -5.99 16.52
C LYS A 55 12.80 -7.44 16.34
N TYR A 56 11.67 -7.63 15.68
CA TYR A 56 10.93 -8.89 15.55
C TYR A 56 11.71 -10.04 14.87
N GLU A 57 12.87 -9.76 14.26
CA GLU A 57 13.63 -10.66 13.39
C GLU A 57 14.17 -11.95 14.04
N ASN A 58 14.06 -12.10 15.37
CA ASN A 58 14.71 -13.19 16.11
C ASN A 58 13.78 -14.00 17.04
N LEU A 59 12.45 -13.88 16.87
CA LEU A 59 11.51 -14.79 17.53
C LEU A 59 11.32 -16.01 16.63
N ASN A 60 12.02 -17.10 16.98
CA ASN A 60 11.83 -18.43 16.39
C ASN A 60 10.33 -18.73 16.31
N ARG A 61 9.81 -18.69 15.08
CA ARG A 61 8.46 -19.14 14.78
C ARG A 61 8.53 -20.68 14.80
N TRP A 62 7.79 -21.27 15.73
CA TRP A 62 7.55 -22.72 15.83
C TRP A 62 7.07 -23.30 14.50
#